data_AF-A0AA42HCS3-F1
#
_entry.id   AF-A0AA42HCS3-F1
#
_cell.length_a   1.000
_cell.length_b   1.000
_cell.length_c   1.000
_cell.angle_alpha   90.00
_cell.angle_beta   90.00
_cell.angle_gamma   90.00
#
_symmetry.space_group_name_H-M   'P 1'
#
loop_
_entity.id
_entity.type
_entity.pdbx_description
1 polymer ?
#
loop_
_entity_poly.entity_id
_entity_poly.type
_entity_poly.pdbx_seq_one_letter_code
_entity_poly.pdbx_strand_id
1 'polypeptide(L)'
;MFITYRHTEVRLDRPFEYSPAQLWTAVEQDLQSPWFYVQIARLDGGEVAASTLLLQHIHDLESVIRSQSKRAWVEQVQIVTPAHLNGQARWLRMV
;
A
#
# COMPACT_ATOMS: atom_id res chain seq x y z
N MET A 1 3.39 -9.20 -5.61
CA MET A 1 4.14 -9.70 -4.46
C MET A 1 5.34 -8.80 -4.27
N PHE A 2 5.71 -8.52 -3.02
CA PHE A 2 6.99 -7.88 -2.73
C PHE A 2 7.97 -8.91 -2.19
N ILE A 3 9.24 -8.74 -2.55
CA ILE A 3 10.36 -9.40 -1.90
C ILE A 3 10.96 -8.41 -0.92
N THR A 4 11.10 -8.85 0.32
CA THR A 4 11.77 -8.09 1.37
C THR A 4 13.14 -8.72 1.62
N TYR A 5 14.11 -7.87 1.98
CA TYR A 5 15.46 -8.31 2.29
C TYR A 5 15.77 -8.00 3.75
N ARG A 6 16.30 -8.98 4.50
CA ARG A 6 16.62 -8.76 5.92
C ARG A 6 17.61 -7.62 6.16
N HIS A 7 18.56 -7.41 5.25
CA HIS A 7 19.54 -6.33 5.38
C HIS A 7 18.96 -4.93 5.14
N THR A 8 17.73 -4.82 4.58
CA THR A 8 17.01 -3.55 4.41
C THR A 8 15.99 -3.30 5.51
N GLU A 9 15.80 -4.24 6.44
CA GLU A 9 14.88 -4.12 7.58
C GLU A 9 15.36 -3.04 8.56
N VAL A 10 14.44 -2.19 9.00
CA VAL A 10 14.68 -1.10 9.95
C VAL A 10 14.08 -1.45 11.29
N ARG A 11 14.82 -1.18 12.37
CA ARG A 11 14.28 -1.28 13.72
C ARG A 11 13.25 -0.19 13.94
N LEU A 12 12.06 -0.60 14.39
CA LEU A 12 11.07 0.33 14.90
C LEU A 12 11.58 0.95 16.19
N ASP A 13 11.73 2.27 16.22
CA ASP A 13 12.01 3.00 17.45
C ASP A 13 10.77 2.99 18.37
N ARG A 14 11.01 3.31 19.65
CA ARG A 14 10.04 3.21 20.77
C ARG A 14 8.57 3.60 20.52
N PRO A 15 8.17 4.59 19.70
CA PRO A 15 6.75 4.84 19.46
C PRO A 15 6.00 3.69 18.75
N PHE A 16 6.70 2.75 18.12
CA PHE A 16 6.12 1.63 17.38
C PHE A 16 6.52 0.26 17.94
N GLU A 17 7.15 0.20 19.11
CA GLU A 17 7.72 -1.02 19.69
C GLU A 17 6.67 -2.12 19.97
N TYR A 18 5.40 -1.73 20.11
CA TYR A 18 4.26 -2.65 20.28
C TYR A 18 3.48 -2.91 18.99
N SER A 19 3.89 -2.33 17.87
CA SER A 19 3.28 -2.60 16.58
C SER A 19 3.77 -3.95 16.07
N PRO A 20 2.88 -4.83 15.57
CA PRO A 20 3.30 -6.05 14.88
C PRO A 20 3.92 -5.77 13.50
N ALA A 21 4.00 -4.50 13.08
CA ALA A 21 4.56 -4.12 11.79
C ALA A 21 6.08 -4.31 11.76
N GLN A 22 6.60 -4.54 10.56
CA GLN A 22 8.02 -4.48 10.26
C GLN A 22 8.24 -3.43 9.16
N LEU A 23 9.39 -2.75 9.20
CA LEU A 23 9.73 -1.72 8.21
C LEU A 23 10.91 -2.17 7.38
N TRP A 24 10.86 -1.85 6.09
CA TRP A 24 11.98 -2.05 5.17
C TRP A 24 12.26 -0.73 4.44
N THR A 25 13.54 -0.40 4.28
CA THR A 25 13.98 0.73 3.47
C THR A 25 13.80 0.49 1.97
N ALA A 26 13.75 -0.77 1.54
CA ALA A 26 13.54 -1.15 0.16
C ALA A 26 12.85 -2.52 0.08
N VAL A 27 11.98 -2.65 -0.92
CA VAL A 27 11.33 -3.90 -1.33
C VAL A 27 11.41 -4.01 -2.84
N GLU A 28 11.53 -5.24 -3.36
CA GLU A 28 11.46 -5.50 -4.79
C GLU A 28 10.06 -5.95 -5.18
N GLN A 29 9.59 -5.51 -6.34
CA GLN A 29 8.31 -5.91 -6.89
C GLN A 29 8.50 -7.03 -7.92
N ASP A 30 8.31 -8.27 -7.49
CA ASP A 30 8.68 -9.49 -8.24
C ASP A 30 7.75 -9.81 -9.41
N LEU A 31 6.58 -9.17 -9.50
CA LEU A 31 5.55 -9.51 -10.48
C LEU A 31 5.19 -8.35 -11.41
N GLN A 32 5.19 -8.68 -12.70
CA GLN A 32 4.64 -7.92 -13.82
C GLN A 32 3.10 -7.89 -13.81
N SER A 33 2.48 -7.70 -12.65
CA SER A 33 1.04 -7.58 -12.48
C SER A 33 0.65 -6.14 -12.09
N PRO A 34 -0.61 -5.72 -12.32
CA PRO A 34 -1.09 -4.44 -11.81
C PRO A 34 -1.09 -4.42 -10.28
N TRP A 35 -0.89 -3.23 -9.72
CA TRP A 35 -1.01 -2.98 -8.28
C TRP A 35 -1.95 -1.83 -8.01
N PHE A 36 -2.73 -1.96 -6.95
CA PHE A 36 -3.60 -0.91 -6.45
C PHE A 36 -2.89 -0.14 -5.34
N TYR A 37 -2.73 1.15 -5.53
CA TYR A 37 -2.24 2.09 -4.54
C TYR A 37 -3.47 2.70 -3.89
N VAL A 38 -3.76 2.27 -2.67
CA VAL A 38 -4.97 2.65 -1.93
C VAL A 38 -4.58 3.59 -0.81
N GLN A 39 -4.96 4.86 -0.92
CA GLN A 39 -4.76 5.80 0.17
C GLN A 39 -5.89 5.64 1.18
N ILE A 40 -5.51 5.37 2.43
CA ILE A 40 -6.41 5.16 3.55
C ILE A 40 -6.14 6.27 4.57
N ALA A 41 -7.16 7.06 4.87
CA ALA A 41 -7.17 7.98 5.99
C ALA A 41 -7.68 7.28 7.25
N ARG A 42 -7.06 7.56 8.39
CA ARG A 42 -7.47 7.07 9.71
C ARG A 42 -7.55 8.23 10.69
N LEU A 43 -8.64 8.30 11.45
CA LEU A 43 -8.85 9.26 12.53
C LEU A 43 -8.32 8.67 13.84
N ASP A 44 -7.21 9.21 14.33
CA ASP A 44 -6.60 8.84 15.61
C ASP A 44 -6.39 10.09 16.47
N GLY A 45 -6.85 10.05 17.72
CA GLY A 45 -6.73 11.19 18.65
C GLY A 45 -7.36 12.52 18.20
N GLY A 46 -8.19 12.54 17.15
CA GLY A 46 -8.75 13.77 16.55
C GLY A 46 -7.99 14.26 15.32
N GLU A 47 -6.84 13.68 15.02
CA GLU A 47 -6.03 13.95 13.84
C GLU A 47 -6.28 12.91 12.75
N VAL A 48 -6.18 13.33 11.49
CA VAL A 48 -6.31 12.44 10.33
C VAL A 48 -4.92 12.10 9.81
N ALA A 49 -4.55 10.83 9.92
CA ALA A 49 -3.32 10.29 9.36
C ALA A 49 -3.63 9.47 8.10
N ALA A 50 -2.92 9.76 7.00
CA ALA A 50 -3.04 9.01 5.75
C ALA A 50 -1.87 8.05 5.57
N SER A 51 -2.15 6.85 5.06
CA SER A 51 -1.16 5.87 4.64
C SER A 51 -1.53 5.30 3.27
N THR A 52 -0.55 4.88 2.48
CA THR A 52 -0.81 4.16 1.24
C THR A 52 -0.61 2.66 1.43
N LEU A 53 -1.65 1.88 1.16
CA LEU A 53 -1.59 0.43 1.10
C LEU A 53 -1.38 -0.01 -0.35
N LEU A 54 -0.44 -0.92 -0.58
CA LEU A 54 -0.18 -1.50 -1.89
C LEU A 54 -0.81 -2.90 -1.94
N LEU A 55 -1.81 -3.06 -2.80
CA LEU A 55 -2.56 -4.31 -2.94
C LEU A 55 -2.28 -4.94 -4.30
N GLN A 56 -2.04 -6.24 -4.31
CA GLN A 56 -1.85 -6.99 -5.54
C GLN A 56 -3.18 -7.50 -6.11
N HIS A 57 -4.13 -7.86 -5.24
CA HIS A 57 -5.35 -8.53 -5.67
C HIS A 57 -6.58 -7.64 -5.51
N ILE A 58 -7.48 -7.74 -6.49
CA ILE A 58 -8.72 -6.96 -6.51
C ILE A 58 -9.65 -7.31 -5.33
N HIS A 59 -9.65 -8.57 -4.87
CA HIS A 59 -10.46 -8.98 -3.73
C HIS A 59 -10.01 -8.33 -2.41
N ASP A 60 -8.70 -8.04 -2.27
CA ASP A 60 -8.19 -7.28 -1.13
C ASP A 60 -8.69 -5.84 -1.18
N LEU A 61 -8.69 -5.22 -2.36
CA LEU A 61 -9.24 -3.88 -2.55
C LEU A 61 -10.72 -3.83 -2.18
N GLU A 62 -11.51 -4.79 -2.65
CA GLU A 62 -12.93 -4.87 -2.29
C GLU A 62 -13.13 -5.03 -0.77
N SER A 63 -12.30 -5.84 -0.12
CA SER A 63 -12.32 -6.02 1.33
C SER A 63 -12.06 -4.69 2.06
N VAL A 64 -11.05 -3.94 1.62
CA VAL A 64 -10.74 -2.61 2.15
C VAL A 64 -11.91 -1.64 1.97
N ILE A 65 -12.50 -1.59 0.76
CA ILE A 65 -13.66 -0.74 0.47
C ILE A 65 -14.86 -1.09 1.36
N ARG A 66 -15.12 -2.38 1.60
CA ARG A 66 -16.21 -2.85 2.47
C ARG A 66 -15.95 -2.58 3.95
N SER A 67 -14.69 -2.51 4.37
CA SER A 67 -14.28 -2.28 5.76
C SER A 67 -14.28 -0.81 6.21
N GLN A 68 -14.64 0.11 5.32
CA GLN A 68 -14.67 1.54 5.62
C GLN A 68 -15.60 1.87 6.80
N SER A 69 -15.22 2.89 7.57
CA SER A 69 -15.93 3.33 8.76
C SER A 69 -15.76 4.83 8.97
N LYS A 70 -16.47 5.38 9.96
CA LYS A 70 -16.31 6.80 10.36
C LYS A 70 -14.89 7.16 10.82
N ARG A 71 -14.07 6.18 11.19
CA ARG A 71 -12.69 6.40 11.69
C ARG A 71 -11.63 5.96 10.70
N ALA A 72 -12.00 5.32 9.59
CA ALA A 72 -11.06 4.92 8.55
C ALA A 72 -11.77 4.77 7.20
N TRP A 73 -11.33 5.50 6.18
CA TRP A 73 -11.94 5.49 4.85
C TRP A 73 -10.89 5.52 3.74
N VAL A 74 -11.29 5.10 2.55
CA VAL A 74 -10.47 5.20 1.34
C VAL A 74 -10.60 6.60 0.77
N GLU A 75 -9.48 7.29 0.59
CA GLU A 75 -9.46 8.63 -0.02
C GLU A 75 -9.33 8.57 -1.53
N GLN A 76 -8.44 7.69 -2.02
CA GLN A 76 -8.22 7.47 -3.43
C GLN A 76 -7.67 6.07 -3.69
N VAL A 77 -7.96 5.56 -4.89
CA VAL A 77 -7.40 4.33 -5.42
C VAL A 77 -6.74 4.68 -6.74
N GLN A 78 -5.52 4.22 -6.94
CA GLN A 78 -4.81 4.33 -8.21
C GLN A 78 -4.36 2.95 -8.64
N ILE A 79 -4.31 2.71 -9.95
CA ILE A 79 -3.75 1.49 -10.51
C ILE A 79 -2.40 1.79 -11.16
N VAL A 80 -1.41 0.99 -10.80
CA VAL A 80 -0.08 1.02 -11.41
C VAL A 80 0.04 -0.21 -12.28
N THR A 81 0.11 0.02 -13.59
CA THR A 81 0.17 -1.03 -14.60
C THR A 81 1.56 -1.09 -15.24
N PRO A 82 2.13 -2.30 -15.41
CA PRO A 82 3.33 -2.49 -16.22
C PRO A 82 3.12 -2.12 -17.69
N ALA A 83 4.22 -1.75 -18.35
CA ALA A 83 4.29 -1.37 -19.77
C ALA A 83 3.55 -2.36 -20.72
N HIS A 84 3.74 -3.66 -20.52
CA HIS A 84 3.13 -4.67 -21.39
C HIS A 84 1.60 -4.83 -21.19
N LEU A 85 1.04 -4.32 -20.09
CA LEU A 85 -0.42 -4.37 -19.83
C LEU A 85 -1.15 -3.09 -20.22
N ASN A 86 -0.44 -1.96 -20.31
CA ASN A 86 -1.04 -0.67 -20.66
C ASN A 86 -0.80 -0.26 -22.11
N GLY A 87 -0.10 -1.10 -22.90
CA GLY A 87 0.23 -0.83 -24.31
C GLY A 87 1.22 0.31 -24.49
N GLN A 88 1.99 0.66 -23.45
CA GLN A 88 2.91 1.80 -23.43
C GLN A 88 4.33 1.32 -23.15
N ALA A 89 5.33 2.13 -23.49
CA ALA A 89 6.74 1.79 -23.28
C ALA A 89 7.18 1.92 -21.80
N ARG A 90 6.28 2.28 -20.88
CA ARG A 90 6.60 2.56 -19.47
C ARG A 90 5.47 2.16 -18.53
N TRP A 91 5.81 2.06 -17.26
CA TRP A 91 4.82 1.94 -16.19
C TRP A 91 3.95 3.20 -16.15
N LEU A 92 2.65 3.01 -15.95
CA LEU A 92 1.71 4.11 -15.80
C LEU A 92 0.93 3.95 -14.52
N ARG A 93 0.81 5.08 -13.82
CA ARG A 93 -0.07 5.26 -12.67
C ARG A 93 -1.30 6.02 -13.15
N MET A 94 -2.47 5.42 -12.99
CA MET A 94 -3.75 6.01 -13.38
C MET A 94 -4.61 6.20 -12.13
N VAL A 95 -5.35 7.31 -12.09
CA VAL A 95 -6.34 7.65 -11.06
C VAL A 95 -7.69 7.07 -11.46
#